data_AF-A0A7C3XRA4-F1
#
_entry.id   AF-A0A7C3XRA4-F1
#
_cell.length_a   1.000
_cell.length_b   1.000
_cell.length_c   1.000
_cell.angle_alpha   90.00
_cell.angle_beta   90.00
_cell.angle_gamma   90.00
#
_symmetry.space_group_name_H-M   'P 1'
#
loop_
_entity.id
_entity.type
_entity.pdbx_description
1 polymer ?
#
loop_
_entity_poly.entity_id
_entity_poly.type
_entity_poly.pdbx_seq_one_letter_code
_entity_poly.pdbx_strand_id
1 'polypeptide(L)'
;MVSAGSECFDLEQVDIAATIASLMNISYRTEGEPIDEILAYGWGCGKVLLLIIDSLGYREYVGYRSFFSNIWRMSCEGRLYRCKANAEKTTPCIASILCGMRPERHRIYSTGDVCRRRGLMSILEVASRRGVKSAVIMEEKGALTFVGRIDIVKPIPERKNIVEFDEEVKKATAEALREGSLLTVAHLRVLDKQGYTPYAIRLVDLNVSEIAGACDGEILMMVCGDHPPHGSKESSVPLIVFRL
;
A
#
# COMPACT_ATOMS: atom_id res chain seq x y z
N MET A 1 -1.81 -15.77 -26.21
CA MET A 1 -3.15 -15.98 -25.65
C MET A 1 -3.32 -15.00 -24.50
N VAL A 2 -4.12 -13.97 -24.74
CA VAL A 2 -4.41 -12.87 -23.81
C VAL A 2 -5.83 -13.11 -23.31
N SER A 3 -6.00 -13.36 -22.02
CA SER A 3 -7.25 -13.07 -21.29
C SER A 3 -7.04 -13.20 -19.78
N ALA A 4 -6.82 -12.06 -19.14
CA ALA A 4 -7.20 -11.81 -17.75
C ALA A 4 -7.60 -10.33 -17.70
N GLY A 5 -8.89 -10.06 -17.47
CA GLY A 5 -9.51 -8.77 -17.14
C GLY A 5 -9.01 -7.51 -17.87
N SER A 6 -9.76 -7.09 -18.89
CA SER A 6 -10.00 -5.67 -19.22
C SER A 6 -10.35 -4.88 -17.94
N GLU A 7 -9.97 -3.62 -17.66
CA GLU A 7 -9.65 -2.43 -18.48
C GLU A 7 -8.61 -1.53 -17.75
N CYS A 8 -7.87 -0.72 -18.51
CA CYS A 8 -6.90 0.24 -17.97
C CYS A 8 -7.62 1.53 -17.57
N PHE A 9 -8.07 1.63 -16.32
CA PHE A 9 -8.52 2.90 -15.75
C PHE A 9 -7.31 3.73 -15.34
N ASP A 10 -7.27 4.99 -15.76
CA ASP A 10 -6.27 5.97 -15.28
C ASP A 10 -6.70 6.44 -13.88
N LEU A 11 -6.28 5.70 -12.86
CA LEU A 11 -6.49 6.04 -11.44
C LEU A 11 -5.34 6.92 -10.94
N GLU A 12 -5.51 7.60 -9.81
CA GLU A 12 -4.45 8.28 -9.07
C GLU A 12 -4.28 7.67 -7.67
N GLN A 13 -3.09 7.81 -7.06
CA GLN A 13 -2.86 7.27 -5.71
C GLN A 13 -3.79 7.89 -4.66
N VAL A 14 -4.23 9.13 -4.88
CA VAL A 14 -5.20 9.81 -4.01
C VAL A 14 -6.55 9.10 -3.92
N ASP A 15 -6.90 8.26 -4.90
CA ASP A 15 -8.16 7.50 -4.92
C ASP A 15 -8.15 6.32 -3.92
N ILE A 16 -6.98 5.87 -3.50
CA ILE A 16 -6.82 4.74 -2.58
C ILE A 16 -7.42 5.06 -1.22
N ALA A 17 -7.11 6.22 -0.64
CA ALA A 17 -7.64 6.60 0.68
C ALA A 17 -9.18 6.76 0.65
N ALA A 18 -9.72 7.31 -0.44
CA ALA A 18 -11.16 7.48 -0.65
C ALA A 18 -11.88 6.12 -0.78
N THR A 19 -11.25 5.19 -1.50
CA THR A 19 -11.73 3.81 -1.67
C THR A 19 -11.76 3.07 -0.34
N ILE A 20 -10.66 3.13 0.43
CA ILE A 20 -10.59 2.51 1.77
C ILE A 20 -11.63 3.11 2.70
N ALA A 21 -11.79 4.44 2.71
CA ALA A 21 -12.79 5.11 3.53
C ALA A 21 -14.21 4.60 3.22
N SER A 22 -14.54 4.43 1.94
CA SER A 22 -15.84 3.93 1.49
C SER A 22 -16.07 2.47 1.86
N LEU A 23 -15.07 1.59 1.67
CA LEU A 23 -15.13 0.19 2.10
C LEU A 23 -15.41 0.03 3.59
N MET A 24 -14.84 0.92 4.41
CA MET A 24 -14.97 0.87 5.87
C MET A 24 -16.10 1.74 6.41
N ASN A 25 -16.93 2.32 5.55
CA ASN A 25 -18.02 3.24 5.92
C ASN A 25 -17.56 4.42 6.79
N ILE A 26 -16.41 5.01 6.45
CA ILE A 26 -15.80 6.15 7.12
C ILE A 26 -16.02 7.42 6.30
N SER A 27 -16.63 8.44 6.90
CA SER A 27 -16.65 9.79 6.31
C SER A 27 -15.25 10.40 6.36
N TYR A 28 -14.63 10.56 5.19
CA TYR A 28 -13.28 11.10 5.03
C TYR A 28 -13.19 12.03 3.83
N ARG A 29 -12.51 13.18 3.97
CA ARG A 29 -12.40 14.17 2.89
C ARG A 29 -11.10 13.98 2.13
N THR A 30 -11.19 13.68 0.85
CA THR A 30 -10.07 13.46 -0.06
C THR A 30 -10.22 14.37 -1.30
N GLU A 31 -9.15 14.47 -2.08
CA GLU A 31 -9.19 14.98 -3.47
C GLU A 31 -9.36 13.85 -4.49
N GLY A 32 -9.05 12.60 -4.10
CA GLY A 32 -9.38 11.42 -4.89
C GLY A 32 -10.80 10.92 -4.65
N GLU A 33 -11.31 10.12 -5.58
CA GLU A 33 -12.66 9.56 -5.56
C GLU A 33 -12.61 8.05 -5.28
N PRO A 34 -13.62 7.46 -4.62
CA PRO A 34 -13.70 6.02 -4.44
C PRO A 34 -13.77 5.28 -5.79
N ILE A 35 -13.07 4.15 -5.90
CA ILE A 35 -13.04 3.34 -7.12
C ILE A 35 -14.17 2.31 -7.05
N ASP A 36 -15.30 2.59 -7.72
CA ASP A 36 -16.53 1.79 -7.66
C ASP A 36 -16.33 0.29 -7.90
N GLU A 37 -15.42 -0.07 -8.81
CA GLU A 37 -15.13 -1.46 -9.15
C GLU A 37 -14.43 -2.20 -8.00
N ILE A 38 -13.56 -1.50 -7.26
CA ILE A 38 -12.94 -2.03 -6.05
C ILE A 38 -13.97 -2.11 -4.93
N LEU A 39 -14.90 -1.17 -4.83
CA LEU A 39 -15.99 -1.22 -3.84
C LEU A 39 -16.90 -2.43 -4.08
N ALA A 40 -17.31 -2.65 -5.34
CA ALA A 40 -18.12 -3.79 -5.72
C ALA A 40 -17.37 -5.11 -5.50
N TYR A 41 -16.09 -5.17 -5.90
CA TYR A 41 -15.26 -6.35 -5.71
C TYR A 41 -15.01 -6.66 -4.23
N GLY A 42 -14.73 -5.65 -3.41
CA GLY A 42 -14.46 -5.77 -1.98
C GLY A 42 -15.70 -5.84 -1.09
N TRP A 43 -16.91 -5.91 -1.67
CA TRP A 43 -18.14 -5.97 -0.88
C TRP A 43 -18.14 -7.17 0.07
N GLY A 44 -18.39 -6.90 1.35
CA GLY A 44 -18.39 -7.89 2.42
C GLY A 44 -17.03 -8.13 3.09
N CYS A 45 -15.93 -7.57 2.57
CA CYS A 45 -14.64 -7.62 3.26
C CYS A 45 -14.69 -6.74 4.51
N GLY A 46 -14.50 -7.34 5.68
CA GLY A 46 -14.52 -6.63 6.97
C GLY A 46 -13.17 -5.99 7.33
N LYS A 47 -12.14 -6.27 6.54
CA LYS A 47 -10.75 -5.90 6.78
C LYS A 47 -10.09 -5.45 5.47
N VAL A 48 -9.18 -4.49 5.57
CA VAL A 48 -8.37 -3.99 4.44
C VAL A 48 -6.90 -4.05 4.81
N LEU A 49 -6.08 -4.64 3.92
CA LEU A 49 -4.63 -4.62 4.00
C LEU A 49 -4.07 -3.87 2.79
N LEU A 50 -3.45 -2.72 3.03
CA LEU A 50 -2.73 -1.97 2.01
C LEU A 50 -1.22 -2.21 2.14
N LEU A 51 -0.67 -2.95 1.19
CA LEU A 51 0.76 -3.21 1.08
C LEU A 51 1.37 -2.28 0.03
N ILE A 52 2.21 -1.35 0.48
CA ILE A 52 2.94 -0.42 -0.37
C ILE A 52 4.32 -1.01 -0.65
N ILE A 53 4.75 -1.02 -1.92
CA ILE A 53 6.06 -1.53 -2.33
C ILE A 53 6.85 -0.39 -2.96
N ASP A 54 7.97 -0.04 -2.33
CA ASP A 54 8.89 1.03 -2.76
C ASP A 54 9.42 0.75 -4.16
N SER A 55 9.34 1.74 -5.05
CA SER A 55 9.80 1.69 -6.45
C SER A 55 9.10 0.65 -7.35
N LEU A 56 7.88 0.20 -7.00
CA LEU A 56 7.13 -0.72 -7.86
C LEU A 56 6.41 0.01 -9.02
N GLY A 57 7.02 0.04 -10.22
CA GLY A 57 6.40 0.57 -11.44
C GLY A 57 5.46 -0.40 -12.17
N TYR A 58 4.46 0.13 -12.89
CA TYR A 58 3.44 -0.69 -13.56
C TYR A 58 4.04 -1.47 -14.74
N ARG A 59 4.87 -0.85 -15.60
CA ARG A 59 5.49 -1.60 -16.73
C ARG A 59 6.46 -2.65 -16.23
N GLU A 60 7.21 -2.40 -15.17
CA GLU A 60 8.11 -3.41 -14.61
C GLU A 60 7.32 -4.57 -13.99
N TYR A 61 6.23 -4.30 -13.26
CA TYR A 61 5.35 -5.37 -12.79
C TYR A 61 4.83 -6.24 -13.95
N VAL A 62 4.31 -5.62 -15.02
CA VAL A 62 3.82 -6.33 -16.20
C VAL A 62 4.95 -7.07 -16.93
N GLY A 63 6.12 -6.46 -17.05
CA GLY A 63 7.28 -7.03 -17.75
C GLY A 63 7.90 -8.21 -17.01
N TYR A 64 7.87 -8.20 -15.68
CA TYR A 64 8.42 -9.26 -14.83
C TYR A 64 7.35 -10.17 -14.20
N ARG A 65 6.13 -10.18 -14.74
CA ARG A 65 4.99 -10.93 -14.21
C ARG A 65 5.28 -12.40 -13.91
N SER A 66 6.14 -13.05 -14.70
CA SER A 66 6.56 -14.45 -14.48
C SER A 66 7.38 -14.67 -13.20
N PHE A 67 8.04 -13.63 -12.69
CA PHE A 67 8.78 -13.69 -11.42
C PHE A 67 7.92 -13.34 -10.21
N PHE A 68 6.81 -12.62 -10.43
CA PHE A 68 5.75 -12.38 -9.44
C PHE A 68 4.72 -13.52 -9.43
N SER A 69 5.16 -14.78 -9.33
CA SER A 69 4.30 -15.95 -9.52
C SER A 69 3.10 -16.02 -8.57
N ASN A 70 3.29 -15.67 -7.29
CA ASN A 70 2.23 -15.72 -6.29
C ASN A 70 1.25 -14.56 -6.47
N ILE A 71 1.78 -13.33 -6.59
CA ILE A 71 0.95 -12.14 -6.86
C ILE A 71 0.19 -12.32 -8.18
N TRP A 72 0.84 -12.86 -9.20
CA TRP A 72 0.23 -13.14 -10.49
C TRP A 72 -0.95 -14.10 -10.32
N ARG A 73 -0.72 -15.24 -9.66
CA ARG A 73 -1.77 -16.23 -9.41
C ARG A 73 -2.95 -15.63 -8.64
N MET A 74 -2.70 -14.83 -7.59
CA MET A 74 -3.75 -14.12 -6.85
C MET A 74 -4.49 -13.11 -7.74
N SER A 75 -3.76 -12.41 -8.61
CA SER A 75 -4.36 -11.41 -9.51
C SER A 75 -5.17 -12.01 -10.67
N CYS A 76 -5.02 -13.30 -10.99
CA CYS A 76 -5.88 -13.97 -11.99
C CYS A 76 -7.36 -13.92 -11.61
N GLU A 77 -7.66 -13.93 -10.31
CA GLU A 77 -9.00 -13.76 -9.75
C GLU A 77 -9.23 -12.35 -9.16
N GLY A 78 -8.15 -11.56 -9.12
CA GLY A 78 -8.10 -10.18 -8.65
C GLY A 78 -8.44 -9.13 -9.72
N ARG A 79 -8.00 -7.92 -9.44
CA ARG A 79 -8.07 -6.75 -10.33
C ARG A 79 -6.69 -6.09 -10.39
N LEU A 80 -6.28 -5.66 -11.57
CA LEU A 80 -5.03 -4.92 -11.80
C LEU A 80 -5.39 -3.60 -12.46
N TYR A 81 -4.97 -2.51 -11.84
CA TYR A 81 -5.16 -1.16 -12.34
C TYR A 81 -3.83 -0.47 -12.57
N ARG A 82 -3.82 0.47 -13.51
CA ARG A 82 -2.72 1.42 -13.69
C ARG A 82 -3.02 2.67 -12.88
N CYS A 83 -2.20 2.93 -11.88
CA CYS A 83 -2.38 4.07 -10.98
C CYS A 83 -1.27 5.08 -11.22
N LYS A 84 -1.60 6.36 -11.37
CA LYS A 84 -0.62 7.44 -11.54
C LYS A 84 -0.03 7.80 -10.18
N ALA A 85 1.31 7.76 -10.10
CA ALA A 85 2.05 8.25 -8.95
C ALA A 85 1.89 9.78 -8.84
N ASN A 86 1.58 10.27 -7.64
CA ASN A 86 1.37 11.70 -7.43
C ASN A 86 2.68 12.47 -7.20
N ALA A 87 3.80 11.79 -6.99
CA ALA A 87 5.14 12.36 -6.90
C ALA A 87 6.22 11.37 -7.37
N GLU A 88 7.49 11.81 -7.35
CA GLU A 88 8.66 10.99 -7.73
C GLU A 88 9.41 10.39 -6.52
N LYS A 89 8.97 10.70 -5.29
CA LYS A 89 9.65 10.29 -4.06
C LYS A 89 8.70 9.57 -3.13
N THR A 90 9.21 8.59 -2.41
CA THR A 90 8.47 7.75 -1.45
C THR A 90 7.59 8.54 -0.49
N THR A 91 8.16 9.52 0.24
CA THR A 91 7.40 10.24 1.28
C THR A 91 6.16 10.98 0.75
N PRO A 92 6.25 11.85 -0.28
CA PRO A 92 5.06 12.50 -0.82
C PRO A 92 4.07 11.51 -1.45
N CYS A 93 4.52 10.42 -2.07
CA CYS A 93 3.63 9.39 -2.61
C CYS A 93 2.85 8.67 -1.50
N ILE A 94 3.54 8.15 -0.47
CA ILE A 94 2.90 7.52 0.68
C ILE A 94 1.95 8.49 1.37
N ALA A 95 2.35 9.77 1.53
CA ALA A 95 1.46 10.78 2.07
C ALA A 95 0.19 10.93 1.21
N SER A 96 0.32 10.97 -0.12
CA SER A 96 -0.82 11.06 -1.05
C SER A 96 -1.74 9.83 -0.95
N ILE A 97 -1.16 8.62 -0.98
CA ILE A 97 -1.88 7.35 -0.81
C ILE A 97 -2.69 7.35 0.49
N LEU A 98 -2.08 7.78 1.60
CA LEU A 98 -2.69 7.66 2.92
C LEU A 98 -3.62 8.82 3.27
N CYS A 99 -3.39 10.02 2.74
CA CYS A 99 -4.24 11.18 3.03
C CYS A 99 -5.29 11.49 1.95
N GLY A 100 -5.17 10.85 0.78
CA GLY A 100 -6.04 11.09 -0.36
C GLY A 100 -5.96 12.51 -0.92
N MET A 101 -4.87 13.24 -0.70
CA MET A 101 -4.63 14.59 -1.25
C MET A 101 -3.36 14.60 -2.09
N ARG A 102 -3.23 15.54 -3.04
CA ARG A 102 -2.02 15.68 -3.86
C ARG A 102 -0.90 16.42 -3.09
N PRO A 103 0.38 16.31 -3.52
CA PRO A 103 1.53 16.94 -2.86
C PRO A 103 1.38 18.45 -2.65
N GLU A 104 0.76 19.15 -3.59
CA GLU A 104 0.56 20.62 -3.52
C GLU A 104 -0.34 21.03 -2.34
N ARG A 105 -1.18 20.08 -1.89
CA ARG A 105 -2.20 20.27 -0.85
C ARG A 105 -1.73 19.77 0.49
N HIS A 106 -1.28 18.52 0.56
CA HIS A 106 -0.77 17.98 1.82
C HIS A 106 0.61 18.57 2.18
N ARG A 107 1.41 18.96 1.18
CA ARG A 107 2.73 19.61 1.34
C ARG A 107 3.63 18.89 2.35
N ILE A 108 3.69 17.56 2.22
CA ILE A 108 4.58 16.66 2.97
C ILE A 108 5.59 16.15 1.95
N TYR A 109 6.83 16.63 2.04
CA TYR A 109 7.91 16.21 1.14
C TYR A 109 9.01 15.44 1.90
N SER A 110 8.94 15.45 3.22
CA SER A 110 9.81 14.73 4.14
C SER A 110 9.03 14.30 5.39
N THR A 111 9.53 13.30 6.11
CA THR A 111 8.91 12.82 7.35
C THR A 111 8.76 13.94 8.39
N GLY A 112 9.69 14.90 8.43
CA GLY A 112 9.63 16.05 9.34
C GLY A 112 8.47 17.00 9.10
N ASP A 113 7.87 16.98 7.89
CA ASP A 113 6.73 17.84 7.56
C ASP A 113 5.41 17.33 8.13
N VAL A 114 5.31 16.01 8.36
CA VAL A 114 4.12 15.37 8.92
C VAL A 114 3.75 15.98 10.28
N CYS A 115 4.75 16.17 11.15
CA CYS A 115 4.54 16.77 12.48
C CYS A 115 4.15 18.25 12.43
N ARG A 116 4.41 18.96 11.33
CA ARG A 116 4.12 20.39 11.17
C ARG A 116 2.73 20.64 10.59
N ARG A 117 2.09 19.62 10.02
CA ARG A 117 0.76 19.74 9.39
C ARG A 117 -0.34 19.54 10.42
N ARG A 118 -0.94 20.65 10.87
CA ARG A 118 -2.15 20.62 11.71
C ARG A 118 -3.38 20.39 10.83
N GLY A 119 -4.26 19.48 11.25
CA GLY A 119 -5.56 19.25 10.63
C GLY A 119 -5.56 18.34 9.40
N LEU A 120 -4.40 17.86 8.96
CA LEU A 120 -4.31 16.76 8.00
C LEU A 120 -4.20 15.45 8.77
N MET A 121 -5.07 14.49 8.44
CA MET A 121 -5.05 13.15 9.00
C MET A 121 -4.98 12.15 7.87
N SER A 122 -4.27 11.04 8.06
CA SER A 122 -4.37 9.89 7.17
C SER A 122 -5.67 9.11 7.38
N ILE A 123 -6.00 8.24 6.43
CA ILE A 123 -7.09 7.29 6.55
C ILE A 123 -6.96 6.39 7.79
N LEU A 124 -5.74 6.02 8.18
CA LEU A 124 -5.47 5.26 9.42
C LEU A 124 -5.90 6.04 10.67
N GLU A 125 -5.50 7.31 10.77
CA GLU A 125 -5.86 8.16 11.92
C GLU A 125 -7.37 8.41 11.98
N VAL A 126 -8.03 8.59 10.83
CA VAL A 126 -9.49 8.77 10.80
C VAL A 126 -10.21 7.47 11.15
N ALA A 127 -9.74 6.33 10.66
CA ALA A 127 -10.25 5.01 10.99
C ALA A 127 -10.17 4.73 12.50
N SER A 128 -9.00 4.91 13.12
CA SER A 128 -8.84 4.73 14.57
C SER A 128 -9.77 5.62 15.38
N ARG A 129 -9.94 6.90 14.99
CA ARG A 129 -10.91 7.79 15.68
C ARG A 129 -12.37 7.37 15.53
N ARG A 130 -12.69 6.54 14.53
CA ARG A 130 -14.03 5.98 14.31
C ARG A 130 -14.20 4.58 14.91
N GLY A 131 -13.21 4.10 15.68
CA GLY A 131 -13.24 2.79 16.33
C GLY A 131 -12.81 1.64 15.42
N VAL A 132 -12.27 1.93 14.24
CA VAL A 132 -11.67 0.93 13.35
C VAL A 132 -10.22 0.73 13.77
N LYS A 133 -9.90 -0.43 14.35
CA LYS A 133 -8.56 -0.73 14.84
C LYS A 133 -7.55 -0.73 13.69
N SER A 134 -6.67 0.27 13.63
CA SER A 134 -5.75 0.47 12.51
C SER A 134 -4.28 0.25 12.89
N ALA A 135 -3.49 -0.22 11.93
CA ALA A 135 -2.10 -0.58 12.10
C ALA A 135 -1.20 0.01 11.01
N VAL A 136 0.00 0.43 11.40
CA VAL A 136 1.06 0.85 10.47
C VAL A 136 2.37 0.13 10.75
N ILE A 137 2.97 -0.41 9.68
CA ILE A 137 4.24 -1.14 9.69
C ILE A 137 5.14 -0.58 8.59
N MET A 138 6.13 0.22 8.95
CA MET A 138 7.03 0.86 7.98
C MET A 138 8.34 1.29 8.65
N GLU A 139 9.22 1.95 7.89
CA GLU A 139 10.46 2.52 8.42
C GLU A 139 10.17 3.39 9.66
N GLU A 140 11.03 3.24 10.66
CA GLU A 140 10.88 3.78 12.01
C GLU A 140 10.43 5.23 12.04
N LYS A 141 11.11 6.15 11.34
CA LYS A 141 10.74 7.57 11.38
C LYS A 141 9.35 7.81 10.81
N GLY A 142 8.99 7.12 9.72
CA GLY A 142 7.64 7.17 9.14
C GLY A 142 6.57 6.65 10.11
N ALA A 143 6.78 5.46 10.67
CA ALA A 143 5.84 4.82 11.59
C ALA A 143 5.63 5.64 12.88
N LEU A 144 6.71 6.21 13.44
CA LEU A 144 6.65 7.00 14.66
C LEU A 144 5.78 8.26 14.55
N THR A 145 5.48 8.74 13.33
CA THR A 145 4.54 9.85 13.13
C THR A 145 3.10 9.52 13.55
N PHE A 146 2.76 8.24 13.66
CA PHE A 146 1.44 7.74 14.03
C PHE A 146 1.29 7.38 15.51
N VAL A 147 2.37 7.45 16.31
CA VAL A 147 2.31 7.11 17.74
C VAL A 147 1.31 8.01 18.48
N GLY A 148 0.41 7.38 19.24
CA GLY A 148 -0.67 8.07 19.95
C GLY A 148 -1.80 8.57 19.05
N ARG A 149 -1.80 8.23 17.76
CA ARG A 149 -2.83 8.63 16.78
C ARG A 149 -3.60 7.45 16.19
N ILE A 150 -2.99 6.26 16.22
CA ILE A 150 -3.60 5.00 15.78
C ILE A 150 -3.37 3.89 16.83
N ASP A 151 -3.99 2.73 16.63
CA ASP A 151 -4.00 1.63 17.61
C ASP A 151 -2.69 0.85 17.67
N ILE A 152 -2.12 0.50 16.51
CA ILE A 152 -0.91 -0.32 16.42
C ILE A 152 0.14 0.38 15.56
N VAL A 153 1.30 0.66 16.14
CA VAL A 153 2.45 1.20 15.42
C VAL A 153 3.62 0.25 15.59
N LYS A 154 4.09 -0.35 14.50
CA LYS A 154 5.28 -1.22 14.49
C LYS A 154 6.39 -0.54 13.68
N PRO A 155 7.25 0.28 14.33
CA PRO A 155 8.38 0.90 13.65
C PRO A 155 9.45 -0.15 13.33
N ILE A 156 9.87 -0.24 12.07
CA ILE A 156 10.96 -1.11 11.64
C ILE A 156 12.23 -0.25 11.50
N PRO A 157 13.25 -0.43 12.36
CA PRO A 157 14.45 0.39 12.27
C PRO A 157 15.21 0.08 10.99
N GLU A 158 15.88 1.09 10.44
CA GLU A 158 16.68 0.94 9.22
C GLU A 158 17.69 -0.22 9.36
N ARG A 159 17.90 -0.97 8.27
CA ARG A 159 18.83 -2.11 8.24
C ARG A 159 19.83 -1.90 7.12
N LYS A 160 21.07 -2.36 7.34
CA LYS A 160 22.05 -2.48 6.25
C LYS A 160 21.61 -3.54 5.23
N ASN A 161 21.02 -4.63 5.72
CA ASN A 161 20.45 -5.67 4.89
C ASN A 161 18.95 -5.39 4.68
N ILE A 162 18.59 -4.94 3.48
CA ILE A 162 17.19 -4.62 3.16
C ILE A 162 16.28 -5.87 3.12
N VAL A 163 16.84 -7.07 2.94
CA VAL A 163 16.06 -8.32 3.01
C VAL A 163 15.59 -8.57 4.44
N GLU A 164 16.45 -8.31 5.43
CA GLU A 164 16.07 -8.40 6.86
C GLU A 164 15.01 -7.36 7.22
N PHE A 165 15.07 -6.16 6.64
CA PHE A 165 14.04 -5.13 6.83
C PHE A 165 12.66 -5.62 6.37
N ASP A 166 12.56 -6.12 5.12
CA ASP A 166 11.29 -6.60 4.58
C ASP A 166 10.78 -7.87 5.31
N GLU A 167 11.70 -8.72 5.80
CA GLU A 167 11.37 -9.86 6.67
C GLU A 167 10.75 -9.42 8.00
N GLU A 168 11.28 -8.36 8.62
CA GLU A 168 10.72 -7.76 9.83
C GLU A 168 9.36 -7.11 9.56
N VAL A 169 9.21 -6.39 8.44
CA VAL A 169 7.91 -5.83 8.00
C VAL A 169 6.87 -6.95 7.85
N LYS A 170 7.21 -8.05 7.19
CA LYS A 170 6.33 -9.21 7.04
C LYS A 170 5.87 -9.75 8.40
N LYS A 171 6.81 -10.02 9.31
CA LYS A 171 6.50 -10.58 10.64
C LYS A 171 5.61 -9.63 11.45
N ALA A 172 5.94 -8.35 11.46
CA ALA A 172 5.16 -7.33 12.18
C ALA A 172 3.77 -7.12 11.57
N THR A 173 3.63 -7.25 10.24
CA THR A 173 2.33 -7.19 9.55
C THR A 173 1.45 -8.37 9.98
N ALA A 174 2.00 -9.59 9.95
CA ALA A 174 1.28 -10.78 10.42
C ALA A 174 0.89 -10.68 11.92
N GLU A 175 1.74 -10.07 12.74
CA GLU A 175 1.43 -9.81 14.14
C GLU A 175 0.28 -8.81 14.30
N ALA A 176 0.29 -7.69 13.58
CA ALA A 176 -0.77 -6.69 13.64
C ALA A 176 -2.14 -7.23 13.17
N LEU A 177 -2.14 -8.13 12.17
CA LEU A 177 -3.33 -8.84 11.73
C LEU A 177 -3.87 -9.76 12.84
N ARG A 178 -3.01 -10.54 13.51
CA ARG A 178 -3.39 -11.38 14.66
C ARG A 178 -3.87 -10.57 15.86
N GLU A 179 -3.35 -9.37 16.05
CA GLU A 179 -3.85 -8.42 17.05
C GLU A 179 -5.24 -7.84 16.69
N GLY A 180 -5.82 -8.22 15.54
CA GLY A 180 -7.17 -7.86 15.13
C GLY A 180 -7.28 -6.50 14.44
N SER A 181 -6.22 -6.02 13.80
CA SER A 181 -6.32 -4.82 12.97
C SER A 181 -7.28 -5.03 11.80
N LEU A 182 -8.17 -4.06 11.58
CA LEU A 182 -9.13 -4.03 10.48
C LEU A 182 -8.63 -3.21 9.29
N LEU A 183 -7.73 -2.25 9.53
CA LEU A 183 -7.03 -1.49 8.49
C LEU A 183 -5.54 -1.54 8.74
N THR A 184 -4.81 -2.32 7.94
CA THR A 184 -3.36 -2.47 8.07
C THR A 184 -2.66 -1.84 6.88
N VAL A 185 -1.63 -1.03 7.14
CA VAL A 185 -0.71 -0.50 6.12
C VAL A 185 0.69 -1.03 6.39
N ALA A 186 1.31 -1.63 5.38
CA ALA A 186 2.70 -2.09 5.44
C ALA A 186 3.53 -1.55 4.27
N HIS A 187 4.83 -1.34 4.47
CA HIS A 187 5.73 -0.81 3.45
C HIS A 187 6.99 -1.68 3.26
N LEU A 188 7.15 -2.26 2.06
CA LEU A 188 8.31 -3.07 1.66
C LEU A 188 9.25 -2.25 0.76
N ARG A 189 10.56 -2.50 0.85
CA ARG A 189 11.62 -1.64 0.26
C ARG A 189 12.67 -2.37 -0.55
N VAL A 190 12.64 -3.71 -0.62
CA VAL A 190 13.70 -4.49 -1.29
C VAL A 190 13.89 -4.09 -2.76
N LEU A 191 12.81 -3.75 -3.50
CA LEU A 191 12.90 -3.38 -4.91
C LEU A 191 13.63 -2.05 -5.14
N ASP A 192 13.37 -1.02 -4.33
CA ASP A 192 14.11 0.25 -4.41
C ASP A 192 15.62 0.04 -4.20
N LYS A 193 15.99 -0.77 -3.20
CA LYS A 193 17.40 -0.95 -2.82
C LYS A 193 18.19 -1.96 -3.66
N GLN A 194 17.53 -2.98 -4.20
CA GLN A 194 18.20 -4.03 -4.99
C GLN A 194 17.86 -3.97 -6.48
N GLY A 195 16.94 -3.10 -6.89
CA GLY A 195 16.43 -3.03 -8.24
C GLY A 195 15.65 -4.29 -8.65
N TYR A 196 15.35 -4.37 -9.95
CA TYR A 196 14.54 -5.42 -10.55
C TYR A 196 15.35 -6.67 -10.93
N THR A 197 16.09 -7.21 -9.95
CA THR A 197 16.71 -8.52 -10.13
C THR A 197 15.66 -9.63 -9.91
N PRO A 198 15.80 -10.80 -10.58
CA PRO A 198 14.94 -11.95 -10.31
C PRO A 198 14.88 -12.35 -8.84
N TYR A 199 15.97 -12.14 -8.10
CA TYR A 199 16.04 -12.41 -6.67
C TYR A 199 15.16 -11.45 -5.86
N ALA A 200 15.33 -10.13 -6.05
CA ALA A 200 14.54 -9.12 -5.34
C ALA A 200 13.03 -9.24 -5.63
N ILE A 201 12.67 -9.51 -6.89
CA ILE A 201 11.27 -9.71 -7.29
C ILE A 201 10.67 -10.94 -6.59
N ARG A 202 11.41 -12.06 -6.55
CA ARG A 202 10.96 -13.27 -5.84
C ARG A 202 10.84 -13.06 -4.33
N LEU A 203 11.70 -12.23 -3.73
CA LEU A 203 11.59 -11.88 -2.32
C LEU A 203 10.30 -11.09 -2.03
N VAL A 204 9.97 -10.09 -2.86
CA VAL A 204 8.68 -9.39 -2.74
C VAL A 204 7.53 -10.35 -2.91
N ASP A 205 7.53 -11.16 -3.98
CA ASP A 205 6.47 -12.13 -4.28
C ASP A 205 6.23 -13.11 -3.11
N LEU A 206 7.31 -13.61 -2.51
CA LEU A 206 7.26 -14.49 -1.35
C LEU A 206 6.71 -13.77 -0.11
N ASN A 207 7.21 -12.57 0.19
CA ASN A 207 6.74 -11.79 1.34
C ASN A 207 5.25 -11.47 1.22
N VAL A 208 4.77 -11.07 0.03
CA VAL A 208 3.35 -10.82 -0.21
C VAL A 208 2.54 -12.10 -0.02
N SER A 209 3.02 -13.23 -0.54
CA SER A 209 2.34 -14.53 -0.38
C SER A 209 2.25 -14.99 1.06
N GLU A 210 3.31 -14.77 1.86
CA GLU A 210 3.32 -15.17 3.27
C GLU A 210 2.46 -14.24 4.13
N ILE A 211 2.41 -12.94 3.83
CA ILE A 211 1.46 -12.01 4.47
C ILE A 211 0.02 -12.42 4.15
N ALA A 212 -0.28 -12.73 2.88
CA ALA A 212 -1.59 -13.22 2.46
C ALA A 212 -1.95 -14.55 3.18
N GLY A 213 -0.99 -15.46 3.35
CA GLY A 213 -1.19 -16.71 4.10
C GLY A 213 -1.41 -16.53 5.60
N ALA A 214 -1.05 -15.38 6.17
CA ALA A 214 -1.29 -15.03 7.58
C ALA A 214 -2.64 -14.32 7.81
N CYS A 215 -3.35 -13.98 6.73
CA CYS A 215 -4.65 -13.32 6.77
C CYS A 215 -5.75 -14.30 7.19
N ASP A 216 -6.71 -13.83 8.00
CA ASP A 216 -7.87 -14.59 8.43
C ASP A 216 -9.19 -13.85 8.20
N GLY A 217 -10.21 -14.59 7.71
CA GLY A 217 -11.50 -14.02 7.34
C GLY A 217 -11.45 -13.19 6.05
N GLU A 218 -12.58 -12.55 5.71
CA GLU A 218 -12.75 -11.80 4.46
C GLU A 218 -11.92 -10.50 4.46
N ILE A 219 -10.73 -10.54 3.85
CA ILE A 219 -9.80 -9.41 3.75
C ILE A 219 -9.72 -8.95 2.30
N LEU A 220 -9.81 -7.64 2.07
CA LEU A 220 -9.41 -7.04 0.81
C LEU A 220 -7.94 -6.63 0.89
N MET A 221 -7.09 -7.32 0.15
CA MET A 221 -5.68 -6.96 0.05
C MET A 221 -5.46 -6.08 -1.19
N MET A 222 -4.82 -4.94 -0.98
CA MET A 222 -4.44 -3.96 -1.98
C MET A 222 -2.92 -3.85 -2.00
N VAL A 223 -2.28 -4.22 -3.10
CA VAL A 223 -0.82 -4.09 -3.31
C VAL A 223 -0.58 -2.94 -4.28
N CYS A 224 0.14 -1.91 -3.84
CA CYS A 224 0.38 -0.71 -4.62
C CYS A 224 1.86 -0.33 -4.64
N GLY A 225 2.34 0.21 -5.76
CA GLY A 225 3.62 0.94 -5.77
C GLY A 225 3.47 2.36 -5.24
N ASP A 226 4.53 2.92 -4.65
CA ASP A 226 4.57 4.33 -4.27
C ASP A 226 5.06 5.23 -5.42
N HIS A 227 6.08 4.82 -6.15
CA HIS A 227 6.53 5.46 -7.37
C HIS A 227 7.19 4.42 -8.30
N PRO A 228 7.35 4.74 -9.60
CA PRO A 228 8.11 3.90 -10.52
C PRO A 228 9.60 3.87 -10.15
N PRO A 229 10.40 2.94 -10.71
CA PRO A 229 11.81 2.82 -10.39
C PRO A 229 12.58 4.10 -10.74
N HIS A 230 13.60 4.41 -9.95
CA HIS A 230 14.46 5.57 -10.20
C HIS A 230 15.06 5.53 -11.62
N GLY A 231 14.93 6.65 -12.35
CA GLY A 231 15.40 6.77 -13.73
C GLY A 231 14.44 6.23 -14.80
N SER A 232 13.30 5.65 -14.42
CA SER A 232 12.22 5.32 -15.35
C SER A 232 11.55 6.59 -15.92
N LYS A 233 11.04 6.51 -17.14
CA LYS A 233 10.22 7.56 -17.77
C LYS A 233 8.72 7.38 -17.51
N GLU A 234 8.35 6.31 -16.83
CA GLU A 234 6.98 6.03 -16.44
C GLU A 234 6.57 6.86 -15.22
N SER A 235 5.27 7.15 -15.11
CA SER A 235 4.66 7.82 -13.95
C SER A 235 3.56 6.98 -13.31
N SER A 236 3.47 5.70 -13.68
CA SER A 236 2.43 4.79 -13.24
C SER A 236 2.99 3.64 -12.39
N VAL A 237 2.23 3.26 -11.39
CA VAL A 237 2.45 2.16 -10.47
C VAL A 237 1.26 1.20 -10.56
N PRO A 238 1.42 -0.10 -10.27
CA PRO A 238 0.29 -1.01 -10.25
C PRO A 238 -0.50 -0.80 -8.96
N LEU A 239 -1.82 -0.90 -9.06
CA LEU A 239 -2.69 -1.20 -7.93
C LEU A 239 -3.32 -2.57 -8.20
N ILE A 240 -2.94 -3.55 -7.40
CA ILE A 240 -3.38 -4.95 -7.52
C ILE A 240 -4.30 -5.23 -6.34
N VAL A 241 -5.50 -5.71 -6.61
CA VAL A 241 -6.51 -5.95 -5.58
C VAL A 241 -6.97 -7.39 -5.66
N PHE A 242 -7.00 -8.08 -4.52
CA PHE A 242 -7.52 -9.44 -4.42
C PHE A 242 -8.21 -9.64 -3.07
N ARG A 243 -9.22 -10.52 -3.06
CA ARG A 243 -9.89 -10.98 -1.84
C ARG A 243 -9.16 -12.19 -1.29
N LEU A 244 -9.02 -12.25 0.03
CA LEU A 244 -8.47 -13.36 0.80
C LEU A 244 -9.55 -13.92 1.75
#